data_AF-A0A964NN59-F1
#
_entry.id   AF-A0A964NN59-F1
#
_cell.length_a   1.000
_cell.length_b   1.000
_cell.length_c   1.000
_cell.angle_alpha   90.00
_cell.angle_beta   90.00
_cell.angle_gamma   90.00
#
_symmetry.space_group_name_H-M   'P 1'
#
loop_
_entity.id
_entity.type
_entity.pdbx_description
1 polymer ?
#
loop_
_entity_poly.entity_id
_entity_poly.type
_entity_poly.pdbx_seq_one_letter_code
_entity_poly.pdbx_strand_id
1 'polypeptide(L)'
;MSNEVILPLATPTARMMMMRTTTPATTVRPSDVKMAPIPTTPYLVEGTGESLCVSLYAARGLRSTVAERCLSPMTVFETAPEASHRYVLDSVRETDRDRFLAALFAPEPARRGLLALLAFDRELARTRAVTSEPMLARIRLAWWREAVMEAAASSKPRAQPVVESLGETMRRHGLAPQKLIALIDAREEEIEGLLDVTRTGNALADLQLEVLGATNEASRAAVRAVASAWLMGEGPERDALLATARARRAEIDPAALPVLLPALSIGRNLSGWRRPLAYWWAAKRGRY
;
A
#
# COMPACT_ATOMS: atom_id res chain seq x y z
N MET A 1 22.43 66.37 41.67
CA MET A 1 23.58 65.54 42.11
C MET A 1 23.48 64.24 41.34
N SER A 2 24.43 63.98 40.45
CA SER A 2 24.42 62.83 39.55
C SER A 2 25.86 62.43 39.22
N ASN A 3 26.23 61.17 39.50
CA ASN A 3 27.45 60.51 39.01
C ASN A 3 26.96 59.31 38.16
N GLU A 4 27.58 58.85 37.05
CA GLU A 4 29.01 58.55 36.78
C GLU A 4 29.51 57.38 37.67
N VAL A 5 30.30 56.37 37.23
CA VAL A 5 31.01 56.04 35.95
C VAL A 5 31.23 54.48 35.95
N ILE A 6 31.66 53.69 34.94
CA ILE A 6 32.24 53.85 33.57
C ILE A 6 31.99 52.58 32.69
N LEU A 7 32.61 52.55 31.50
CA LEU A 7 32.77 51.50 30.45
C LEU A 7 33.60 50.25 30.89
N PRO A 8 33.86 49.16 30.09
CA PRO A 8 34.08 49.16 28.62
C PRO A 8 33.59 47.97 27.76
N LEU A 9 33.78 48.16 26.45
CA LEU A 9 33.67 47.17 25.37
C LEU A 9 34.88 46.23 25.34
N ALA A 10 34.70 45.01 24.82
CA ALA A 10 35.78 44.11 24.40
C ALA A 10 35.42 43.38 23.10
N THR A 11 36.32 43.42 22.12
CA THR A 11 36.28 42.54 20.94
C THR A 11 37.00 41.22 21.23
N PRO A 12 36.77 40.17 20.41
CA PRO A 12 37.94 39.63 19.72
C PRO A 12 37.70 39.19 18.26
N THR A 13 38.71 39.46 17.44
CA THR A 13 39.25 38.58 16.37
C THR A 13 38.30 38.12 15.24
N ALA A 14 38.43 38.78 14.09
CA ALA A 14 38.02 38.21 12.82
C ALA A 14 38.87 36.98 12.44
N ARG A 15 38.24 35.90 11.96
CA ARG A 15 38.93 34.74 11.37
C ARG A 15 38.60 34.63 9.89
N MET A 16 39.59 34.96 9.05
CA MET A 16 39.48 34.85 7.60
C MET A 16 39.25 33.39 7.17
N MET A 17 38.20 33.15 6.39
CA MET A 17 37.95 31.86 5.73
C MET A 17 37.60 32.12 4.26
N MET A 18 38.15 31.31 3.36
CA MET A 18 38.32 31.67 1.95
C MET A 18 37.00 31.75 1.17
N MET A 19 36.92 32.70 0.25
CA MET A 19 35.94 32.66 -0.84
C MET A 19 36.13 31.35 -1.61
N ARG A 20 35.10 30.50 -1.65
CA ARG A 20 35.07 29.36 -2.58
C ARG A 20 34.78 29.91 -3.98
N THR A 21 35.62 29.55 -4.94
CA THR A 21 35.39 29.84 -6.36
C THR A 21 34.10 29.17 -6.84
N THR A 22 33.24 29.93 -7.50
CA THR A 22 32.02 29.40 -8.12
C THR A 22 32.38 28.60 -9.36
N THR A 23 32.21 27.28 -9.32
CA THR A 23 32.30 26.42 -10.50
C THR A 23 31.16 26.77 -11.47
N PRO A 24 31.42 27.00 -12.77
CA PRO A 24 30.35 27.27 -13.72
C PRO A 24 29.45 26.05 -13.89
N ALA A 25 28.13 26.29 -13.95
CA ALA A 25 27.16 25.22 -14.18
C ALA A 25 27.38 24.57 -15.56
N THR A 26 27.44 23.23 -15.60
CA THR A 26 27.61 22.49 -16.85
C THR A 26 26.26 22.40 -17.57
N THR A 27 26.09 23.22 -18.62
CA THR A 27 24.89 23.19 -19.47
C THR A 27 24.87 21.94 -20.34
N VAL A 28 24.31 20.85 -19.81
CA VAL A 28 23.98 19.63 -20.57
C VAL A 28 22.90 19.96 -21.60
N ARG A 29 23.05 19.54 -22.86
CA ARG A 29 22.02 19.77 -23.88
C ARG A 29 20.95 18.68 -23.80
N PRO A 30 19.68 18.96 -24.17
CA PRO A 30 18.62 17.94 -24.20
C PRO A 30 18.94 16.72 -25.09
N SER A 31 19.86 16.86 -26.05
CA SER A 31 20.38 15.77 -26.90
C SER A 31 21.23 14.74 -26.15
N ASP A 32 21.78 15.10 -25.00
CA ASP A 32 22.88 14.36 -24.37
C ASP A 32 22.36 13.38 -23.31
N VAL A 33 21.07 13.49 -22.95
CA VAL A 33 20.37 12.58 -22.05
C VAL A 33 20.07 11.27 -22.77
N LYS A 34 21.01 10.33 -22.72
CA LYS A 34 20.74 8.93 -23.07
C LYS A 34 19.69 8.37 -22.12
N MET A 35 18.45 8.25 -22.59
CA MET A 35 17.40 7.48 -21.92
C MET A 35 17.94 6.08 -21.59
N ALA A 36 18.00 5.74 -20.30
CA ALA A 36 18.02 4.35 -19.91
C ALA A 36 16.71 3.72 -20.39
N PRO A 37 16.73 2.56 -21.07
CA PRO A 37 15.51 1.94 -21.56
C PRO A 37 14.61 1.60 -20.37
N ILE A 38 13.31 1.89 -20.51
CA ILE A 38 12.28 1.33 -19.64
C ILE A 38 12.49 -0.20 -19.64
N PRO A 39 12.57 -0.89 -18.49
CA PRO A 39 12.79 -2.33 -18.45
C PRO A 39 11.56 -3.07 -18.96
N THR A 40 11.46 -3.20 -20.29
CA THR A 40 10.52 -4.03 -21.04
C THR A 40 10.93 -5.51 -20.95
N THR A 41 11.24 -5.98 -19.75
CA THR A 41 11.62 -7.37 -19.48
C THR A 41 10.46 -8.27 -19.93
N PRO A 42 10.62 -9.09 -20.98
CA PRO A 42 9.57 -10.01 -21.37
C PRO A 42 9.49 -11.10 -20.30
N TYR A 43 8.31 -11.29 -19.70
CA TYR A 43 8.06 -12.48 -18.89
C TYR A 43 7.93 -13.69 -19.83
N LEU A 44 9.09 -14.21 -20.26
CA LEU A 44 9.22 -15.50 -20.93
C LEU A 44 8.84 -16.61 -19.95
N VAL A 45 7.55 -16.93 -19.91
CA VAL A 45 7.05 -18.17 -19.31
C VAL A 45 7.26 -19.29 -20.33
N GLU A 46 8.50 -19.77 -20.44
CA GLU A 46 8.77 -21.04 -21.11
C GLU A 46 8.16 -22.17 -20.28
N GLY A 47 7.22 -22.89 -20.88
CA GLY A 47 6.33 -23.81 -20.17
C GLY A 47 5.38 -24.52 -21.13
N THR A 48 5.93 -25.08 -22.21
CA THR A 48 5.18 -25.93 -23.14
C THR A 48 4.73 -27.22 -22.44
N GLY A 49 3.49 -27.62 -22.67
CA GLY A 49 2.88 -28.76 -21.97
C GLY A 49 1.39 -28.87 -22.24
N GLU A 50 1.05 -29.26 -23.47
CA GLU A 50 -0.35 -29.53 -23.83
C GLU A 50 -0.90 -30.77 -23.09
N SER A 51 -2.17 -30.66 -22.70
CA SER A 51 -3.19 -31.72 -22.63
C SER A 51 -2.75 -33.20 -22.53
N LEU A 52 -3.14 -33.88 -21.44
CA LEU A 52 -4.01 -35.10 -21.44
C LEU A 52 -3.90 -35.92 -20.13
N CYS A 53 -5.03 -36.03 -19.39
CA CYS A 53 -5.46 -37.09 -18.45
C CYS A 53 -6.60 -36.49 -17.61
N VAL A 54 -7.91 -36.68 -17.88
CA VAL A 54 -8.67 -37.86 -18.34
C VAL A 54 -8.64 -39.01 -17.33
N SER A 55 -9.68 -39.00 -16.47
CA SER A 55 -10.28 -40.14 -15.75
C SER A 55 -9.41 -41.01 -14.82
N LEU A 56 -9.69 -40.89 -13.52
CA LEU A 56 -9.58 -42.02 -12.58
C LEU A 56 -10.64 -41.95 -11.48
N TYR A 57 -11.92 -41.97 -11.88
CA TYR A 57 -13.06 -42.19 -10.97
C TYR A 57 -14.02 -43.22 -11.57
N ALA A 58 -13.62 -44.48 -11.52
CA ALA A 58 -14.45 -45.63 -11.86
C ALA A 58 -15.01 -46.31 -10.59
N ALA A 59 -16.15 -46.98 -10.74
CA ALA A 59 -16.73 -47.92 -9.78
C ALA A 59 -17.10 -47.38 -8.37
N ARG A 60 -18.23 -46.66 -8.30
CA ARG A 60 -19.34 -47.08 -7.42
C ARG A 60 -20.69 -46.65 -8.00
N GLY A 61 -21.57 -47.62 -8.25
CA GLY A 61 -22.82 -47.41 -8.98
C GLY A 61 -23.91 -46.81 -8.10
N LEU A 62 -24.22 -45.53 -8.33
CA LEU A 62 -25.42 -44.86 -7.84
C LEU A 62 -26.04 -44.08 -9.00
N ARG A 63 -27.21 -44.52 -9.48
CA ARG A 63 -28.00 -43.79 -10.49
C ARG A 63 -28.79 -42.69 -9.80
N SER A 64 -28.30 -41.45 -9.81
CA SER A 64 -29.07 -40.27 -9.41
C SER A 64 -29.26 -39.33 -10.59
N THR A 65 -30.50 -38.96 -10.87
CA THR A 65 -30.91 -38.09 -11.99
C THR A 65 -30.57 -36.63 -11.72
N VAL A 66 -29.28 -36.28 -11.84
CA VAL A 66 -28.77 -34.90 -11.80
C VAL A 66 -27.82 -34.66 -12.99
N ALA A 67 -28.12 -35.28 -14.13
CA ALA A 67 -27.38 -35.12 -15.40
C ALA A 67 -27.80 -33.85 -16.18
N GLU A 68 -28.44 -32.89 -15.51
CA GLU A 68 -29.21 -31.80 -16.12
C GLU A 68 -28.83 -30.43 -15.54
N ARG A 69 -27.53 -30.23 -15.28
CA ARG A 69 -26.95 -28.89 -15.11
C ARG A 69 -25.91 -28.63 -16.19
N CYS A 70 -26.43 -28.53 -17.41
CA CYS A 70 -25.68 -28.16 -18.60
C CYS A 70 -24.97 -26.80 -18.43
N LEU A 71 -23.73 -26.75 -18.89
CA LEU A 71 -22.91 -25.59 -19.22
C LEU A 71 -23.41 -24.20 -18.75
N SER A 72 -22.71 -23.63 -17.77
CA SER A 72 -22.36 -22.21 -17.84
C SER A 72 -20.98 -22.08 -18.50
N PRO A 73 -20.86 -21.53 -19.72
CA PRO A 73 -19.56 -21.31 -20.35
C PRO A 73 -18.86 -20.08 -19.75
N MET A 74 -17.55 -20.21 -19.51
CA MET A 74 -16.59 -19.11 -19.29
C MET A 74 -16.89 -18.05 -18.21
N THR A 75 -16.56 -18.35 -16.95
CA THR A 75 -16.31 -17.34 -15.88
C THR A 75 -14.87 -17.36 -15.36
N VAL A 76 -13.93 -17.95 -16.12
CA VAL A 76 -12.53 -18.21 -15.71
C VAL A 76 -11.70 -16.94 -15.42
N PHE A 77 -12.16 -15.77 -15.86
CA PHE A 77 -11.48 -14.48 -15.65
C PHE A 77 -12.00 -13.67 -14.45
N GLU A 78 -12.85 -14.25 -13.60
CA GLU A 78 -13.34 -13.57 -12.40
C GLU A 78 -12.22 -13.37 -11.35
N THR A 79 -11.30 -14.34 -11.26
CA THR A 79 -10.14 -14.36 -10.35
C THR A 79 -8.81 -14.08 -11.07
N ALA A 80 -7.85 -13.47 -10.38
CA ALA A 80 -6.48 -13.31 -10.82
C ALA A 80 -5.71 -14.64 -10.80
N PRO A 81 -4.56 -14.74 -11.52
CA PRO A 81 -3.68 -15.91 -11.41
C PRO A 81 -3.11 -16.09 -10.00
N GLU A 82 -2.98 -17.32 -9.53
CA GLU A 82 -2.36 -17.61 -8.22
C GLU A 82 -0.88 -17.17 -8.16
N ALA A 83 -0.19 -17.14 -9.30
CA ALA A 83 1.14 -16.54 -9.41
C ALA A 83 1.14 -15.04 -9.04
N SER A 84 0.08 -14.33 -9.43
CA SER A 84 -0.10 -12.90 -9.19
C SER A 84 -0.43 -12.61 -7.73
N HIS A 85 -1.28 -13.43 -7.12
CA HIS A 85 -1.49 -13.43 -5.67
C HIS A 85 -0.21 -13.71 -4.88
N ARG A 86 0.60 -14.68 -5.32
CA ARG A 86 1.88 -14.98 -4.66
C ARG A 86 2.87 -13.81 -4.76
N TYR A 87 3.01 -13.19 -5.94
CA TYR A 87 3.82 -11.96 -6.09
C TYR A 87 3.36 -10.86 -5.13
N VAL A 88 2.06 -10.60 -5.05
CA VAL A 88 1.47 -9.61 -4.14
C VAL A 88 1.76 -9.94 -2.68
N LEU A 89 1.56 -11.21 -2.29
CA LEU A 89 1.79 -11.70 -0.93
C LEU A 89 3.27 -11.57 -0.53
N ASP A 90 4.19 -12.02 -1.38
CA ASP A 90 5.62 -12.01 -1.11
C ASP A 90 6.19 -10.57 -1.14
N SER A 91 5.72 -9.71 -2.05
CA SER A 91 6.10 -8.29 -2.09
C SER A 91 5.74 -7.52 -0.80
N VAL A 92 4.53 -7.71 -0.28
CA VAL A 92 4.11 -7.10 1.00
C VAL A 92 4.84 -7.76 2.17
N ARG A 93 5.02 -9.09 2.16
CA ARG A 93 5.81 -9.82 3.17
C ARG A 93 7.25 -9.30 3.26
N GLU A 94 7.91 -9.04 2.15
CA GLU A 94 9.29 -8.55 2.13
C GLU A 94 9.40 -7.09 2.55
N THR A 95 8.48 -6.24 2.08
CA THR A 95 8.64 -4.78 2.19
C THR A 95 7.81 -4.12 3.28
N ASP A 96 6.77 -4.77 3.79
CA ASP A 96 5.94 -4.30 4.91
C ASP A 96 5.52 -5.48 5.81
N ARG A 97 6.49 -6.02 6.55
CA ARG A 97 6.31 -7.22 7.38
C ARG A 97 5.21 -7.07 8.43
N ASP A 98 4.98 -5.87 8.94
CA ASP A 98 4.00 -5.61 9.99
C ASP A 98 2.57 -5.53 9.41
N ARG A 99 2.33 -4.75 8.33
CA ARG A 99 1.00 -4.77 7.66
C ARG A 99 0.73 -6.13 6.99
N PHE A 100 1.75 -6.86 6.52
CA PHE A 100 1.64 -8.27 6.10
C PHE A 100 1.10 -9.16 7.24
N LEU A 101 1.78 -9.18 8.39
CA LEU A 101 1.39 -10.01 9.55
C LEU A 101 -0.01 -9.65 10.05
N ALA A 102 -0.37 -8.37 9.99
CA ALA A 102 -1.69 -7.87 10.37
C ALA A 102 -2.79 -8.37 9.41
N ALA A 103 -2.56 -8.32 8.09
CA ALA A 103 -3.49 -8.79 7.07
C ALA A 103 -3.77 -10.31 7.15
N LEU A 104 -2.85 -11.12 7.69
CA LEU A 104 -3.08 -12.56 7.87
C LEU A 104 -4.26 -12.89 8.80
N PHE A 105 -4.65 -11.97 9.69
CA PHE A 105 -5.81 -12.12 10.58
C PHE A 105 -7.15 -11.84 9.90
N ALA A 106 -7.18 -11.35 8.67
CA ALA A 106 -8.40 -11.26 7.87
C ALA A 106 -8.80 -12.65 7.31
N PRO A 107 -10.10 -12.94 7.17
CA PRO A 107 -10.59 -14.10 6.44
C PRO A 107 -10.39 -13.94 4.92
N GLU A 108 -10.50 -15.04 4.17
CA GLU A 108 -10.72 -14.93 2.71
C GLU A 108 -12.17 -14.51 2.42
N PRO A 109 -12.44 -13.74 1.34
CA PRO A 109 -11.48 -13.20 0.37
C PRO A 109 -10.78 -11.91 0.82
N ALA A 110 -11.22 -11.29 1.93
CA ALA A 110 -10.76 -9.97 2.35
C ALA A 110 -9.23 -9.89 2.54
N ARG A 111 -8.58 -10.96 2.98
CA ARG A 111 -7.11 -11.05 3.10
C ARG A 111 -6.39 -10.86 1.76
N ARG A 112 -6.84 -11.50 0.68
CA ARG A 112 -6.31 -11.27 -0.68
C ARG A 112 -6.49 -9.80 -1.09
N GLY A 113 -7.65 -9.22 -0.80
CA GLY A 113 -7.94 -7.80 -1.05
C GLY A 113 -7.02 -6.84 -0.29
N LEU A 114 -6.81 -7.07 1.01
CA LEU A 114 -5.90 -6.25 1.83
C LEU A 114 -4.46 -6.32 1.29
N LEU A 115 -3.98 -7.52 0.94
CA LEU A 115 -2.63 -7.67 0.38
C LEU A 115 -2.50 -6.97 -0.99
N ALA A 116 -3.52 -7.02 -1.85
CA ALA A 116 -3.53 -6.29 -3.12
C ALA A 116 -3.49 -4.77 -2.93
N LEU A 117 -4.27 -4.22 -2.00
CA LEU A 117 -4.25 -2.80 -1.65
C LEU A 117 -2.90 -2.36 -1.04
N LEU A 118 -2.28 -3.21 -0.22
CA LEU A 118 -0.95 -2.93 0.36
C LEU A 118 0.16 -2.97 -0.69
N ALA A 119 0.12 -3.92 -1.63
CA ALA A 119 1.05 -3.98 -2.76
C ALA A 119 0.88 -2.78 -3.71
N PHE A 120 -0.34 -2.25 -3.83
CA PHE A 120 -0.64 -1.05 -4.60
C PHE A 120 -0.09 0.23 -3.95
N ASP A 121 -0.42 0.50 -2.68
CA ASP A 121 0.16 1.62 -1.89
C ASP A 121 1.71 1.59 -1.96
N ARG A 122 2.29 0.39 -1.84
CA ARG A 122 3.73 0.15 -1.96
C ARG A 122 4.30 0.55 -3.33
N GLU A 123 3.62 0.23 -4.43
CA GLU A 123 4.05 0.59 -5.79
C GLU A 123 3.85 2.07 -6.12
N LEU A 124 2.81 2.70 -5.58
CA LEU A 124 2.62 4.15 -5.69
C LEU A 124 3.74 4.90 -4.95
N ALA A 125 3.98 4.57 -3.68
CA ALA A 125 5.07 5.15 -2.87
C ALA A 125 6.46 4.93 -3.51
N ARG A 126 6.67 3.79 -4.18
CA ARG A 126 7.92 3.50 -4.90
C ARG A 126 8.19 4.47 -6.05
N THR A 127 7.19 5.17 -6.57
CA THR A 127 7.31 6.07 -7.73
C THR A 127 8.32 7.20 -7.51
N ARG A 128 8.38 7.81 -6.32
CA ARG A 128 9.41 8.81 -5.99
C ARG A 128 10.79 8.22 -5.75
N ALA A 129 10.87 6.99 -5.27
CA ALA A 129 12.13 6.32 -4.96
C ALA A 129 12.90 5.84 -6.21
N VAL A 130 12.26 5.78 -7.38
CA VAL A 130 12.89 5.32 -8.64
C VAL A 130 13.22 6.45 -9.62
N THR A 131 12.82 7.69 -9.36
CA THR A 131 13.18 8.84 -10.20
C THR A 131 13.12 10.16 -9.42
N SER A 132 14.15 10.98 -9.59
CA SER A 132 14.15 12.37 -9.09
C SER A 132 13.31 13.31 -9.97
N GLU A 133 13.12 12.97 -11.24
CA GLU A 133 12.42 13.81 -12.23
C GLU A 133 10.89 13.84 -11.99
N PRO A 134 10.29 15.00 -11.66
CA PRO A 134 8.86 15.12 -11.37
C PRO A 134 7.96 14.65 -12.52
N MET A 135 8.38 14.86 -13.78
CA MET A 135 7.62 14.45 -14.95
C MET A 135 7.58 12.91 -15.11
N LEU A 136 8.70 12.22 -14.85
CA LEU A 136 8.74 10.75 -14.93
C LEU A 136 7.90 10.11 -13.81
N ALA A 137 7.87 10.72 -12.63
CA ALA A 137 6.99 10.30 -11.54
C ALA A 137 5.51 10.44 -11.93
N ARG A 138 5.09 11.59 -12.49
CA ARG A 138 3.72 11.80 -13.01
C ARG A 138 3.33 10.78 -14.08
N ILE A 139 4.20 10.51 -15.06
CA ILE A 139 3.95 9.51 -16.12
C ILE A 139 3.71 8.12 -15.52
N ARG A 140 4.46 7.74 -14.47
CA ARG A 140 4.23 6.47 -13.76
C ARG A 140 2.89 6.44 -13.02
N LEU A 141 2.46 7.54 -12.39
CA LEU A 141 1.15 7.61 -11.73
C LEU A 141 -0.01 7.62 -12.74
N ALA A 142 0.14 8.30 -13.89
CA ALA A 142 -0.83 8.24 -14.98
C ALA A 142 -1.03 6.79 -15.49
N TRP A 143 0.06 6.04 -15.70
CA TRP A 143 -0.01 4.62 -16.06
C TRP A 143 -0.79 3.78 -15.03
N TRP A 144 -0.66 4.08 -13.73
CA TRP A 144 -1.44 3.42 -12.68
C TRP A 144 -2.93 3.81 -12.71
N ARG A 145 -3.28 5.07 -13.02
CA ARG A 145 -4.68 5.51 -13.17
C ARG A 145 -5.36 4.77 -14.32
N GLU A 146 -4.68 4.67 -15.47
CA GLU A 146 -5.14 3.87 -16.61
C GLU A 146 -5.33 2.40 -16.23
N ALA A 147 -4.33 1.79 -15.58
CA ALA A 147 -4.36 0.38 -15.19
C ALA A 147 -5.52 0.05 -14.24
N VAL A 148 -5.85 0.95 -13.31
CA VAL A 148 -7.03 0.86 -12.42
C VAL A 148 -8.33 0.95 -13.22
N MET A 149 -8.43 1.87 -14.19
CA MET A 149 -9.63 2.01 -15.03
C MET A 149 -9.83 0.79 -15.95
N GLU A 150 -8.76 0.25 -16.54
CA GLU A 150 -8.81 -0.99 -17.31
C GLU A 150 -9.17 -2.21 -16.44
N ALA A 151 -8.68 -2.28 -15.20
CA ALA A 151 -9.03 -3.35 -14.26
C ALA A 151 -10.49 -3.27 -13.76
N ALA A 152 -11.10 -2.08 -13.78
CA ALA A 152 -12.53 -1.91 -13.53
C ALA A 152 -13.40 -2.30 -14.73
N ALA A 153 -12.94 -2.00 -15.96
CA ALA A 153 -13.71 -2.18 -17.18
C ALA A 153 -13.55 -3.57 -17.85
N SER A 154 -12.43 -4.26 -17.62
CA SER A 154 -12.08 -5.53 -18.26
C SER A 154 -12.06 -6.70 -17.28
N SER A 155 -12.55 -7.86 -17.72
CA SER A 155 -12.31 -9.13 -17.03
C SER A 155 -10.83 -9.53 -17.05
N LYS A 156 -10.10 -9.16 -18.11
CA LYS A 156 -8.65 -9.38 -18.27
C LYS A 156 -7.90 -8.04 -18.25
N PRO A 157 -7.36 -7.60 -17.10
CA PRO A 157 -6.55 -6.38 -17.00
C PRO A 157 -5.16 -6.52 -17.66
N ARG A 158 -4.38 -5.43 -17.63
CA ARG A 158 -2.94 -5.44 -17.96
C ARG A 158 -2.22 -6.57 -17.21
N ALA A 159 -1.31 -7.28 -17.90
CA ALA A 159 -0.53 -8.38 -17.34
C ALA A 159 0.53 -7.88 -16.32
N GLN A 160 0.06 -7.46 -15.15
CA GLN A 160 0.85 -6.95 -14.04
C GLN A 160 0.22 -7.50 -12.73
N PRO A 161 0.97 -8.24 -11.89
CA PRO A 161 0.39 -9.01 -10.77
C PRO A 161 -0.46 -8.25 -9.76
N VAL A 162 -0.15 -6.98 -9.52
CA VAL A 162 -0.89 -6.10 -8.60
C VAL A 162 -2.18 -5.65 -9.29
N VAL A 163 -2.12 -5.23 -10.55
CA VAL A 163 -3.31 -4.82 -11.34
C VAL A 163 -4.30 -5.99 -11.50
N GLU A 164 -3.80 -7.21 -11.74
CA GLU A 164 -4.62 -8.41 -11.79
C GLU A 164 -5.33 -8.69 -10.46
N SER A 165 -4.59 -8.67 -9.35
CA SER A 165 -5.13 -8.88 -8.00
C SER A 165 -6.08 -7.74 -7.57
N LEU A 166 -5.82 -6.50 -7.99
CA LEU A 166 -6.72 -5.36 -7.78
C LEU A 166 -8.02 -5.52 -8.56
N GLY A 167 -7.98 -5.93 -9.84
CA GLY A 167 -9.18 -6.14 -10.65
C GLY A 167 -10.13 -7.19 -10.04
N GLU A 168 -9.59 -8.29 -9.53
CA GLU A 168 -10.37 -9.25 -8.73
C GLU A 168 -10.91 -8.62 -7.44
N THR A 169 -10.09 -7.88 -6.69
CA THR A 169 -10.48 -7.23 -5.43
C THR A 169 -11.63 -6.23 -5.65
N MET A 170 -11.54 -5.42 -6.70
CA MET A 170 -12.54 -4.44 -7.08
C MET A 170 -13.87 -5.11 -7.46
N ARG A 171 -13.84 -6.22 -8.22
CA ARG A 171 -15.04 -7.01 -8.53
C ARG A 171 -15.65 -7.67 -7.28
N ARG A 172 -14.83 -8.33 -6.45
CA ARG A 172 -15.29 -9.05 -5.24
C ARG A 172 -15.89 -8.15 -4.17
N HIS A 173 -15.34 -6.94 -3.98
CA HIS A 173 -15.69 -6.04 -2.89
C HIS A 173 -16.45 -4.78 -3.36
N GLY A 174 -16.75 -4.65 -4.66
CA GLY A 174 -17.48 -3.51 -5.23
C GLY A 174 -16.73 -2.18 -5.18
N LEU A 175 -15.39 -2.21 -5.14
CA LEU A 175 -14.59 -0.99 -4.97
C LEU A 175 -14.67 -0.10 -6.21
N ALA A 176 -15.20 1.11 -6.05
CA ALA A 176 -15.24 2.10 -7.12
C ALA A 176 -13.81 2.54 -7.52
N PRO A 177 -13.44 2.52 -8.81
CA PRO A 177 -12.08 2.87 -9.27
C PRO A 177 -11.66 4.28 -8.85
N GLN A 178 -12.63 5.20 -8.70
CA GLN A 178 -12.40 6.57 -8.24
C GLN A 178 -11.75 6.63 -6.84
N LYS A 179 -11.97 5.63 -5.97
CA LYS A 179 -11.32 5.58 -4.65
C LYS A 179 -9.87 5.13 -4.73
N LEU A 180 -9.55 4.22 -5.65
CA LEU A 180 -8.16 3.85 -5.97
C LEU A 180 -7.44 5.03 -6.64
N ILE A 181 -8.10 5.76 -7.53
CA ILE A 181 -7.57 6.99 -8.15
C ILE A 181 -7.32 8.07 -7.09
N ALA A 182 -8.21 8.28 -6.12
CA ALA A 182 -7.98 9.24 -5.02
C ALA A 182 -6.72 8.93 -4.18
N LEU A 183 -6.34 7.66 -4.05
CA LEU A 183 -5.07 7.25 -3.43
C LEU A 183 -3.86 7.54 -4.35
N ILE A 184 -4.00 7.43 -5.67
CA ILE A 184 -2.97 7.87 -6.63
C ILE A 184 -2.82 9.40 -6.57
N ASP A 185 -3.92 10.15 -6.52
CA ASP A 185 -3.91 11.61 -6.51
C ASP A 185 -3.23 12.15 -5.24
N ALA A 186 -3.50 11.55 -4.07
CA ALA A 186 -2.82 11.87 -2.82
C ALA A 186 -1.30 11.56 -2.87
N ARG A 187 -0.89 10.57 -3.68
CA ARG A 187 0.52 10.23 -3.96
C ARG A 187 1.15 11.09 -5.05
N GLU A 188 0.37 11.80 -5.86
CA GLU A 188 0.90 12.75 -6.85
C GLU A 188 1.28 14.09 -6.21
N GLU A 189 0.59 14.49 -5.15
CA GLU A 189 0.92 15.69 -4.36
C GLU A 189 2.29 15.57 -3.66
N GLU A 190 2.70 14.34 -3.32
CA GLU A 190 4.05 14.00 -2.83
C GLU A 190 5.17 14.33 -3.84
N ILE A 191 4.87 14.53 -5.14
CA ILE A 191 5.89 14.81 -6.18
C ILE A 191 6.50 16.21 -6.06
N GLU A 192 5.73 17.21 -5.65
CA GLU A 192 6.20 18.61 -5.55
C GLU A 192 6.11 19.19 -4.14
N GLY A 193 5.37 18.55 -3.23
CA GLY A 193 5.28 18.92 -1.82
C GLY A 193 5.77 17.84 -0.86
N LEU A 194 5.40 18.01 0.41
CA LEU A 194 5.42 16.92 1.40
C LEU A 194 4.15 16.08 1.24
N LEU A 195 4.23 14.78 1.56
CA LEU A 195 3.07 13.88 1.56
C LEU A 195 2.00 14.35 2.56
N ASP A 196 0.76 14.54 2.10
CA ASP A 196 -0.39 14.59 3.01
C ASP A 196 -0.66 13.17 3.55
N VAL A 197 -0.02 12.86 4.67
CA VAL A 197 -0.17 11.62 5.43
C VAL A 197 -1.61 11.37 5.90
N THR A 198 -2.40 12.44 6.08
CA THR A 198 -3.80 12.33 6.52
C THR A 198 -4.66 11.89 5.35
N ARG A 199 -4.63 12.61 4.23
CA ARG A 199 -5.38 12.26 3.01
C ARG A 199 -4.96 10.90 2.45
N THR A 200 -3.67 10.63 2.36
CA THR A 200 -3.15 9.35 1.84
C THR A 200 -3.50 8.18 2.75
N GLY A 201 -3.32 8.33 4.06
CA GLY A 201 -3.71 7.34 5.05
C GLY A 201 -5.21 7.05 5.01
N ASN A 202 -6.03 8.10 4.90
CA ASN A 202 -7.49 7.97 4.84
C ASN A 202 -7.98 7.28 3.55
N ALA A 203 -7.41 7.61 2.40
CA ALA A 203 -7.76 6.98 1.12
C ALA A 203 -7.48 5.47 1.13
N LEU A 204 -6.36 5.04 1.71
CA LEU A 204 -6.07 3.61 1.90
C LEU A 204 -6.96 2.97 2.98
N ALA A 205 -7.21 3.66 4.09
CA ALA A 205 -8.07 3.17 5.18
C ALA A 205 -9.49 2.87 4.73
N ASP A 206 -10.09 3.75 3.93
CA ASP A 206 -11.46 3.57 3.41
C ASP A 206 -11.56 2.35 2.48
N LEU A 207 -10.61 2.21 1.53
CA LEU A 207 -10.51 1.02 0.67
C LEU A 207 -10.36 -0.28 1.46
N GLN A 208 -9.56 -0.26 2.54
CA GLN A 208 -9.37 -1.42 3.42
C GLN A 208 -10.63 -1.76 4.24
N LEU A 209 -11.37 -0.76 4.70
CA LEU A 209 -12.64 -0.96 5.41
C LEU A 209 -13.73 -1.54 4.49
N GLU A 210 -13.78 -1.12 3.22
CA GLU A 210 -14.68 -1.69 2.21
C GLU A 210 -14.33 -3.15 1.89
N VAL A 211 -13.04 -3.49 1.78
CA VAL A 211 -12.58 -4.89 1.66
C VAL A 211 -12.98 -5.74 2.87
N LEU A 212 -13.02 -5.16 4.06
CA LEU A 212 -13.40 -5.84 5.30
C LEU A 212 -14.92 -5.79 5.60
N GLY A 213 -15.71 -5.02 4.84
CA GLY A 213 -17.15 -4.82 5.06
C GLY A 213 -17.50 -3.96 6.30
N ALA A 214 -16.51 -3.35 6.96
CA ALA A 214 -16.71 -2.62 8.22
C ALA A 214 -17.13 -1.16 7.97
N THR A 215 -18.36 -0.81 8.34
CA THR A 215 -18.99 0.47 7.92
C THR A 215 -19.18 1.52 9.03
N ASN A 216 -18.98 1.14 10.30
CA ASN A 216 -19.24 1.99 11.46
C ASN A 216 -18.19 3.10 11.66
N GLU A 217 -18.65 4.28 12.10
CA GLU A 217 -17.80 5.47 12.22
C GLU A 217 -16.64 5.32 13.22
N ALA A 218 -16.83 4.52 14.28
CA ALA A 218 -15.76 4.23 15.23
C ALA A 218 -14.57 3.50 14.57
N SER A 219 -14.83 2.50 13.73
CA SER A 219 -13.79 1.84 12.92
C SER A 219 -13.22 2.78 11.87
N ARG A 220 -14.08 3.56 11.20
CA ARG A 220 -13.63 4.56 10.19
C ARG A 220 -12.61 5.52 10.79
N ALA A 221 -12.96 6.19 11.88
CA ALA A 221 -12.07 7.11 12.58
C ALA A 221 -10.79 6.41 13.10
N ALA A 222 -10.90 5.18 13.62
CA ALA A 222 -9.77 4.42 14.13
C ALA A 222 -8.78 4.00 13.03
N VAL A 223 -9.24 3.39 11.94
CA VAL A 223 -8.37 2.92 10.85
C VAL A 223 -7.73 4.10 10.13
N ARG A 224 -8.50 5.17 9.86
CA ARG A 224 -7.99 6.44 9.32
C ARG A 224 -6.83 6.98 10.14
N ALA A 225 -7.01 7.13 11.46
CA ALA A 225 -5.96 7.61 12.34
C ALA A 225 -4.74 6.68 12.41
N VAL A 226 -4.92 5.35 12.39
CA VAL A 226 -3.81 4.38 12.35
C VAL A 226 -3.06 4.41 11.02
N ALA A 227 -3.75 4.54 9.89
CA ALA A 227 -3.15 4.63 8.56
C ALA A 227 -2.40 5.95 8.35
N SER A 228 -2.92 7.07 8.85
CA SER A 228 -2.20 8.34 8.87
C SER A 228 -0.96 8.27 9.78
N ALA A 229 -1.08 7.68 10.97
CA ALA A 229 0.04 7.47 11.88
C ALA A 229 1.11 6.49 11.34
N TRP A 230 0.75 5.60 10.41
CA TRP A 230 1.68 4.71 9.72
C TRP A 230 2.61 5.46 8.74
N LEU A 231 2.12 6.53 8.13
CA LEU A 231 2.87 7.36 7.19
C LEU A 231 3.68 8.48 7.87
N MET A 232 3.52 8.66 9.19
CA MET A 232 4.23 9.67 9.98
C MET A 232 5.56 9.17 10.56
N GLY A 233 6.51 10.10 10.68
CA GLY A 233 7.73 9.91 11.49
C GLY A 233 7.45 9.83 13.00
N GLU A 234 8.51 9.70 13.79
CA GLU A 234 8.42 9.69 15.26
C GLU A 234 8.07 11.10 15.77
N GLY A 235 6.94 11.25 16.48
CA GLY A 235 6.53 12.56 17.01
C GLY A 235 5.15 12.56 17.70
N PRO A 236 4.80 13.66 18.39
CA PRO A 236 3.58 13.76 19.20
C PRO A 236 2.29 13.71 18.38
N GLU A 237 2.32 14.15 17.12
CA GLU A 237 1.18 14.10 16.20
C GLU A 237 0.75 12.66 15.90
N ARG A 238 1.74 11.80 15.61
CA ARG A 238 1.54 10.35 15.45
C ARG A 238 0.95 9.72 16.70
N ASP A 239 1.49 10.07 17.87
CA ASP A 239 1.04 9.51 19.13
C ASP A 239 -0.38 10.00 19.50
N ALA A 240 -0.76 11.23 19.13
CA ALA A 240 -2.11 11.77 19.26
C ALA A 240 -3.13 11.07 18.35
N LEU A 241 -2.76 10.73 17.11
CA LEU A 241 -3.57 9.90 16.22
C LEU A 241 -3.77 8.48 16.81
N LEU A 242 -2.70 7.86 17.30
CA LEU A 242 -2.79 6.54 17.95
C LEU A 242 -3.61 6.58 19.24
N ALA A 243 -3.57 7.67 20.02
CA ALA A 243 -4.44 7.88 21.16
C ALA A 243 -5.92 8.03 20.74
N THR A 244 -6.19 8.82 19.69
CA THR A 244 -7.54 9.00 19.11
C THR A 244 -8.13 7.67 18.66
N ALA A 245 -7.35 6.84 17.96
CA ALA A 245 -7.78 5.50 17.56
C ALA A 245 -8.08 4.62 18.80
N ARG A 246 -7.13 4.53 19.74
CA ARG A 246 -7.28 3.69 20.95
C ARG A 246 -8.43 4.13 21.86
N ALA A 247 -8.89 5.37 21.79
CA ALA A 247 -10.08 5.84 22.51
C ALA A 247 -11.36 5.11 22.05
N ARG A 248 -11.49 4.81 20.75
CA ARG A 248 -12.67 4.16 20.14
C ARG A 248 -12.64 2.63 20.15
N ARG A 249 -11.61 2.00 20.74
CA ARG A 249 -11.38 0.53 20.75
C ARG A 249 -12.52 -0.33 21.34
N ALA A 250 -13.51 0.28 21.99
CA ALA A 250 -14.69 -0.40 22.55
C ALA A 250 -15.90 -0.37 21.59
N GLU A 251 -15.85 0.48 20.56
CA GLU A 251 -16.93 0.75 19.60
C GLU A 251 -16.61 0.21 18.19
N ILE A 252 -15.37 -0.26 17.95
CA ILE A 252 -14.95 -0.80 16.65
C ILE A 252 -15.70 -2.07 16.28
N ASP A 253 -15.84 -2.29 14.98
CA ASP A 253 -16.26 -3.57 14.41
C ASP A 253 -15.07 -4.56 14.49
N PRO A 254 -15.23 -5.78 15.03
CA PRO A 254 -14.21 -6.81 14.99
C PRO A 254 -13.67 -7.12 13.59
N ALA A 255 -14.46 -6.88 12.52
CA ALA A 255 -14.00 -7.02 11.14
C ALA A 255 -12.91 -6.02 10.76
N ALA A 256 -12.87 -4.82 11.36
CA ALA A 256 -11.83 -3.81 11.13
C ALA A 256 -10.51 -4.14 11.85
N LEU A 257 -10.50 -5.11 12.77
CA LEU A 257 -9.34 -5.40 13.62
C LEU A 257 -8.04 -5.71 12.86
N PRO A 258 -8.01 -6.47 11.74
CA PRO A 258 -6.78 -6.80 11.02
C PRO A 258 -5.95 -5.57 10.58
N VAL A 259 -6.60 -4.44 10.25
CA VAL A 259 -5.89 -3.21 9.85
C VAL A 259 -5.60 -2.25 11.02
N LEU A 260 -6.09 -2.58 12.22
CA LEU A 260 -5.81 -1.84 13.46
C LEU A 260 -4.65 -2.45 14.27
N LEU A 261 -4.35 -3.74 14.08
CA LEU A 261 -3.20 -4.43 14.71
C LEU A 261 -1.85 -3.69 14.60
N PRO A 262 -1.49 -2.98 13.49
CA PRO A 262 -0.23 -2.23 13.41
C PRO A 262 -0.06 -1.17 14.49
N ALA A 263 -1.15 -0.62 15.07
CA ALA A 263 -1.08 0.33 16.18
C ALA A 263 -0.52 -0.26 17.50
N LEU A 264 -0.23 -1.56 17.55
CA LEU A 264 0.53 -2.20 18.62
C LEU A 264 2.06 -2.07 18.43
N SER A 265 2.55 -1.90 17.20
CA SER A 265 3.98 -1.84 16.85
C SER A 265 4.46 -0.48 16.32
N ILE A 266 3.59 0.38 15.77
CA ILE A 266 3.96 1.78 15.43
C ILE A 266 4.58 2.45 16.67
N GLY A 267 5.76 3.04 16.51
CA GLY A 267 6.49 3.72 17.59
C GLY A 267 7.01 2.81 18.71
N ARG A 268 7.09 1.48 18.50
CA ARG A 268 7.49 0.51 19.53
C ARG A 268 8.52 -0.47 19.02
N ASN A 269 9.68 -0.53 19.67
CA ASN A 269 10.70 -1.55 19.42
C ASN A 269 10.28 -2.93 19.98
N LEU A 270 9.32 -3.56 19.29
CA LEU A 270 8.96 -4.96 19.50
C LEU A 270 9.88 -5.85 18.67
N SER A 271 10.53 -6.83 19.33
CA SER A 271 11.34 -7.84 18.65
C SER A 271 10.49 -8.73 17.73
N GLY A 272 11.11 -9.33 16.71
CA GLY A 272 10.41 -10.00 15.61
C GLY A 272 9.41 -11.09 16.03
N TRP A 273 9.68 -11.84 17.11
CA TRP A 273 8.74 -12.85 17.64
C TRP A 273 7.64 -12.26 18.53
N ARG A 274 7.86 -11.09 19.15
CA ARG A 274 6.87 -10.44 20.01
C ARG A 274 5.74 -9.79 19.22
N ARG A 275 5.95 -9.38 17.96
CA ARG A 275 4.89 -8.79 17.11
C ARG A 275 3.78 -9.80 16.75
N PRO A 276 4.06 -10.98 16.16
CA PRO A 276 3.04 -12.01 15.93
C PRO A 276 2.28 -12.39 17.21
N LEU A 277 2.98 -12.53 18.34
CA LEU A 277 2.36 -12.87 19.62
C LEU A 277 1.45 -11.76 20.15
N ALA A 278 1.85 -10.49 20.04
CA ALA A 278 1.02 -9.35 20.41
C ALA A 278 -0.23 -9.23 19.51
N TYR A 279 -0.06 -9.39 18.20
CA TYR A 279 -1.16 -9.37 17.22
C TYR A 279 -2.15 -10.52 17.46
N TRP A 280 -1.66 -11.73 17.72
CA TRP A 280 -2.50 -12.89 18.06
C TRP A 280 -3.29 -12.68 19.35
N TRP A 281 -2.64 -12.16 20.40
CA TRP A 281 -3.33 -11.82 21.66
C TRP A 281 -4.32 -10.68 21.52
N ALA A 282 -4.15 -9.78 20.56
CA ALA A 282 -5.10 -8.72 20.24
C ALA A 282 -6.31 -9.26 19.48
N ALA A 283 -6.06 -9.98 18.39
CA ALA A 283 -7.08 -10.69 17.59
C ALA A 283 -7.96 -11.59 18.47
N LYS A 284 -7.36 -12.43 19.32
CA LYS A 284 -8.07 -13.33 20.25
C LYS A 284 -8.93 -12.60 21.29
N ARG A 285 -8.68 -11.31 21.55
CA ARG A 285 -9.45 -10.49 22.51
C ARG A 285 -10.37 -9.47 21.85
N GLY A 286 -10.43 -9.43 20.51
CA GLY A 286 -11.20 -8.45 19.75
C GLY A 286 -10.75 -7.00 19.94
N ARG A 287 -9.50 -6.75 20.39
CA ARG A 287 -9.01 -5.44 20.84
C ARG A 287 -7.52 -5.27 20.58
N TYR A 288 -7.12 -4.07 20.20
CA TYR A 288 -5.73 -3.64 19.94
C TYR A 288 -5.28 -2.52 20.91
#